data_AF-A0A1Y3WRA5-F1
#
_entry.id   AF-A0A1Y3WRA5-F1
#
_cell.length_a   1.000
_cell.length_b   1.000
_cell.length_c   1.000
_cell.angle_alpha   90.00
_cell.angle_beta   90.00
_cell.angle_gamma   90.00
#
_symmetry.space_group_name_H-M   'P 1'
#
loop_
_entity.id
_entity.type
_entity.pdbx_description
1 polymer ?
#
loop_
_entity_poly.entity_id
_entity_poly.type
_entity_poly.pdbx_seq_one_letter_code
_entity_poly.pdbx_strand_id
1 'polypeptide(L)'
;MAGKAKSTAAPPPRVLTQVPEWASTTAIAQLIGRSTRRVQQLTQDGVLSTEIPPGGGARRYRTARTIQDYMAYQEQKAREDLSGSTLEELTIKKLQAEVELKESQGALHKLKTAIAEGKYLPAEQVQGDLADFLRRLKQFADRIPARAAGTMSGYLDGAAARAMKKDLQQELDGLFEAFVAAAHIQDSREDDDPP
;
A
#
# COMPACT_ATOMS: atom_id res chain seq x y z
N MET A 1 68.19 -30.80 -11.13
CA MET A 1 67.88 -31.05 -9.71
C MET A 1 66.39 -30.74 -9.50
N ALA A 2 65.55 -31.77 -9.54
CA ALA A 2 64.09 -31.65 -9.39
C ALA A 2 63.72 -31.87 -7.91
N GLY A 3 63.23 -30.83 -7.22
CA GLY A 3 62.74 -30.92 -5.84
C GLY A 3 61.21 -30.94 -5.81
N LYS A 4 60.63 -32.12 -5.55
CA LYS A 4 59.19 -32.36 -5.46
C LYS A 4 58.63 -31.78 -4.14
N ALA A 5 57.68 -30.84 -4.22
CA ALA A 5 56.87 -30.42 -3.09
C ALA A 5 55.89 -31.55 -2.71
N LYS A 6 56.00 -32.08 -1.49
CA LYS A 6 55.12 -33.13 -0.97
C LYS A 6 53.96 -32.47 -0.23
N SER A 7 52.84 -32.31 -0.91
CA SER A 7 51.55 -31.92 -0.33
C SER A 7 51.10 -33.00 0.68
N THR A 8 51.09 -32.67 1.98
CA THR A 8 50.46 -33.52 3.01
C THR A 8 48.98 -33.18 3.06
N ALA A 9 48.18 -34.00 2.37
CA ALA A 9 46.72 -33.99 2.46
C ALA A 9 46.29 -34.23 3.92
N ALA A 10 45.40 -33.37 4.42
CA ALA A 10 44.72 -33.60 5.69
C ALA A 10 43.91 -34.91 5.60
N PRO A 11 43.92 -35.75 6.64
CA PRO A 11 43.15 -36.99 6.62
C PRO A 11 41.65 -36.67 6.51
N PRO A 12 40.87 -37.51 5.78
CA PRO A 12 39.43 -37.31 5.64
C PRO A 12 38.75 -37.29 7.01
N PRO A 13 37.64 -36.53 7.18
CA PRO A 13 36.94 -36.48 8.45
C PRO A 13 36.53 -37.90 8.84
N ARG A 14 37.08 -38.37 9.95
CA ARG A 14 36.80 -39.70 10.49
C ARG A 14 35.33 -39.73 10.86
N VAL A 15 34.49 -40.32 10.01
CA VAL A 15 33.10 -40.60 10.36
C VAL A 15 33.16 -41.42 11.64
N LEU A 16 32.58 -40.91 12.72
CA LEU A 16 32.51 -41.62 13.99
C LEU A 16 31.63 -42.85 13.75
N THR A 17 32.24 -43.99 13.44
CA THR A 17 31.54 -45.27 13.23
C THR A 17 30.81 -45.72 14.50
N GLN A 18 31.13 -45.12 15.65
CA GLN A 18 30.37 -45.23 16.90
C GLN A 18 30.39 -43.88 17.62
N VAL A 19 29.21 -43.39 18.03
CA VAL A 19 29.09 -42.20 18.89
C VAL A 19 29.48 -42.62 20.31
N PRO A 20 30.56 -42.07 20.89
CA PRO A 20 30.94 -42.42 22.25
C PRO A 20 29.89 -41.89 23.23
N GLU A 21 29.57 -42.65 24.28
CA GLU A 21 28.61 -42.21 25.30
C GLU A 21 29.07 -40.90 25.98
N TRP A 22 30.39 -40.73 26.12
CA TRP A 22 31.02 -39.58 26.76
C TRP A 22 31.96 -38.84 25.81
N ALA A 23 31.80 -37.53 25.68
CA ALA A 23 32.57 -36.67 24.78
C ALA A 23 33.26 -35.52 25.52
N SER A 24 34.41 -35.10 24.99
CA SER A 24 35.10 -33.88 25.43
C SER A 24 34.43 -32.63 24.84
N THR A 25 34.72 -31.44 25.40
CA THR A 25 34.24 -30.16 24.88
C THR A 25 34.54 -29.99 23.39
N THR A 26 35.74 -30.37 22.95
CA THR A 26 36.16 -30.27 21.54
C THR A 26 35.36 -31.21 20.65
N ALA A 27 35.08 -32.43 21.11
CA ALA A 27 34.27 -33.40 20.36
C ALA A 27 32.81 -32.93 20.27
N ILE A 28 32.22 -32.43 21.36
CA ILE A 28 30.86 -31.83 21.34
C ILE A 28 30.81 -30.63 20.41
N ALA A 29 31.79 -29.73 20.48
CA ALA A 29 31.87 -28.55 19.61
C ALA A 29 31.82 -28.94 18.12
N GLN A 30 32.57 -29.98 17.74
CA GLN A 30 32.54 -30.53 16.38
C GLN A 30 31.18 -31.17 16.04
N LEU A 31 30.59 -31.94 16.95
CA LEU A 31 29.31 -32.62 16.74
C LEU A 31 28.13 -31.65 16.55
N ILE A 32 28.07 -30.57 17.34
CA ILE A 32 26.98 -29.58 17.26
C ILE A 32 27.30 -28.41 16.32
N GLY A 33 28.47 -28.41 15.67
CA GLY A 33 28.88 -27.37 14.72
C GLY A 33 29.09 -25.99 15.36
N ARG A 34 29.62 -25.92 16.59
CA ARG A 34 29.86 -24.67 17.33
C ARG A 34 31.31 -24.56 17.82
N SER A 35 31.71 -23.36 18.26
CA SER A 35 33.02 -23.17 18.86
C SER A 35 33.08 -23.77 20.27
N THR A 36 34.27 -24.17 20.71
CA THR A 36 34.50 -24.65 22.08
C THR A 36 34.09 -23.62 23.13
N ARG A 37 34.38 -22.33 22.86
CA ARG A 37 33.90 -21.20 23.67
C ARG A 37 32.38 -21.21 23.80
N ARG A 38 31.64 -21.42 22.71
CA ARG A 38 30.18 -21.43 22.75
C ARG A 38 29.64 -22.61 23.54
N VAL A 39 30.24 -23.80 23.41
CA VAL A 39 29.90 -24.96 24.24
C VAL A 39 30.12 -24.65 25.72
N GLN A 40 31.27 -24.06 26.09
CA GLN A 40 31.55 -23.68 27.48
C GLN A 40 30.56 -22.66 28.03
N GLN A 41 30.17 -21.67 27.23
CA GLN A 41 29.13 -20.71 27.59
C GLN A 41 27.81 -21.41 27.86
N LEU A 42 27.34 -22.26 26.94
CA LEU A 42 26.10 -23.02 27.13
C LEU A 42 26.13 -23.91 28.37
N THR A 43 27.30 -24.41 28.75
CA THR A 43 27.49 -25.16 30.00
C THR A 43 27.42 -24.26 31.23
N GLN A 44 27.96 -23.03 31.16
CA GLN A 44 27.86 -22.04 32.24
C GLN A 44 26.43 -21.52 32.39
N ASP A 45 25.74 -21.32 31.27
CA ASP A 45 24.35 -20.90 31.19
C ASP A 45 23.38 -22.02 31.63
N GLY A 46 23.89 -23.21 31.95
CA GLY A 46 23.11 -24.36 32.42
C GLY A 46 22.36 -25.13 31.33
N VAL A 47 22.52 -24.76 30.06
CA VAL A 47 21.90 -25.42 28.90
C VAL A 47 22.53 -26.79 28.65
N LEU A 48 23.85 -26.92 28.82
CA LEU A 48 24.57 -28.18 28.67
C LEU A 48 25.12 -28.65 30.02
N SER A 49 25.13 -29.96 30.24
CA SER A 49 25.60 -30.56 31.48
C SER A 49 26.83 -31.45 31.28
N THR A 50 27.75 -31.38 32.23
CA THR A 50 28.88 -32.31 32.33
C THR A 50 28.72 -33.20 33.55
N GLU A 51 29.13 -34.46 33.45
CA GLU A 51 29.07 -35.43 34.54
C GLU A 51 30.42 -36.18 34.61
N ILE A 52 30.69 -36.87 35.73
CA ILE A 52 31.89 -37.71 35.88
C ILE A 52 31.55 -39.08 35.29
N PRO A 53 32.29 -39.59 34.27
CA PRO A 53 32.02 -40.90 33.69
C PRO A 53 32.14 -42.04 34.73
N PRO A 54 31.45 -43.19 34.54
CA PRO A 54 31.48 -44.32 35.47
C PRO A 54 32.87 -44.92 35.75
N GLY A 55 33.86 -44.65 34.88
CA GLY A 55 35.26 -45.04 35.06
C GLY A 55 36.14 -44.03 35.80
N GLY A 56 35.55 -42.96 36.35
CA GLY A 56 36.28 -41.86 37.00
C GLY A 56 36.99 -40.93 36.01
N GLY A 57 37.64 -39.90 36.55
CA GLY A 57 38.41 -38.91 35.78
C GLY A 57 37.71 -37.55 35.58
N ALA A 58 38.16 -36.79 34.59
CA ALA A 58 37.65 -35.44 34.32
C ALA A 58 36.17 -35.45 33.88
N ARG A 59 35.43 -34.38 34.21
CA ARG A 59 34.03 -34.20 33.80
C ARG A 59 33.92 -34.19 32.26
N ARG A 60 32.93 -34.91 31.73
CA ARG A 60 32.65 -35.02 30.30
C ARG A 60 31.17 -34.81 30.01
N TYR A 61 30.85 -34.56 28.75
CA TYR A 61 29.48 -34.44 28.28
C TYR A 61 28.94 -35.82 27.94
N ARG A 62 27.71 -36.10 28.33
CA ARG A 62 27.00 -37.28 27.84
C ARG A 62 26.48 -36.97 26.44
N THR A 63 27.04 -37.61 25.41
CA THR A 63 26.95 -37.14 24.03
C THR A 63 25.51 -37.04 23.53
N ALA A 64 24.71 -38.10 23.68
CA ALA A 64 23.32 -38.12 23.22
C ALA A 64 22.45 -37.07 23.92
N ARG A 65 22.56 -36.96 25.25
CA ARG A 65 21.83 -35.99 26.07
C ARG A 65 22.20 -34.55 25.70
N THR A 66 23.49 -34.27 25.55
CA THR A 66 24.00 -32.94 25.19
C THR A 66 23.50 -32.48 23.81
N ILE A 67 23.41 -33.39 22.84
CA ILE A 67 22.85 -33.09 21.51
C ILE A 67 21.35 -32.79 21.62
N GLN A 68 20.60 -33.59 22.38
CA GLN A 68 19.16 -33.39 22.58
C GLN A 68 18.87 -32.06 23.30
N ASP A 69 19.60 -31.77 24.38
CA ASP A 69 19.48 -30.52 25.14
C ASP A 69 19.79 -29.30 24.26
N TYR A 70 20.83 -29.41 23.42
CA TYR A 70 21.16 -28.36 22.46
C TYR A 70 20.09 -28.18 21.37
N MET A 71 19.52 -29.27 20.83
CA MET A 71 18.44 -29.20 19.85
C MET A 71 17.20 -28.52 20.45
N ALA A 72 16.80 -28.91 21.67
CA ALA A 72 15.69 -28.30 22.37
C ALA A 72 15.91 -26.79 22.61
N TYR A 73 17.12 -26.40 23.04
CA TYR A 73 17.50 -24.99 23.20
C TYR A 73 17.38 -24.20 21.89
N GLN A 74 17.85 -24.77 20.78
CA GLN A 74 17.79 -24.11 19.47
C GLN A 74 16.35 -23.98 18.97
N GLU A 75 15.50 -24.98 19.17
CA GLU A 75 14.08 -24.92 18.83
C GLU A 75 13.34 -23.87 19.65
N GLN A 76 13.60 -23.82 20.96
CA GLN A 76 13.00 -22.81 21.83
C GLN A 76 13.41 -21.40 21.41
N LYS A 77 14.72 -21.17 21.19
CA LYS A 77 15.22 -19.88 20.74
C LYS A 77 14.61 -19.45 19.41
N ALA A 78 14.49 -20.36 18.45
CA ALA A 78 13.86 -20.06 17.16
C ALA A 78 12.38 -19.69 17.31
N ARG A 79 11.63 -20.37 18.21
CA ARG A 79 10.23 -20.04 18.49
C ARG A 79 10.08 -18.66 19.12
N GLU A 80 10.94 -18.31 20.06
CA GLU A 80 10.94 -16.99 20.72
C GLU A 80 11.22 -15.88 19.69
N ASP A 81 12.25 -16.04 18.85
CA ASP A 81 12.59 -15.09 17.78
C ASP A 81 11.44 -14.90 16.77
N LEU A 82 10.77 -15.98 16.35
CA LEU A 82 9.59 -15.94 15.47
C LEU A 82 8.40 -15.24 16.16
N SER A 83 8.17 -15.50 17.44
CA SER A 83 7.08 -14.88 18.19
C SER A 83 7.28 -13.38 18.40
N GLY A 84 8.53 -12.95 18.63
CA GLY A 84 8.91 -11.54 18.71
C GLY A 84 8.70 -10.81 17.39
N SER A 85 9.23 -11.38 16.30
CA SER A 85 9.09 -10.80 14.95
C SER A 85 7.62 -10.65 14.53
N THR A 86 6.79 -11.66 14.78
CA THR A 86 5.37 -11.61 14.39
C THR A 86 4.56 -10.60 15.20
N LEU A 87 4.84 -10.46 16.51
CA LEU A 87 4.19 -9.45 17.35
C LEU A 87 4.61 -8.03 16.96
N GLU A 88 5.88 -7.81 16.65
CA GLU A 88 6.39 -6.52 16.19
C GLU A 88 5.77 -6.14 14.84
N GLU A 89 5.74 -7.06 13.88
CA GLU A 89 5.11 -6.85 12.57
C GLU A 89 3.61 -6.52 12.68
N LEU A 90 2.87 -7.25 13.51
CA LEU A 90 1.45 -6.98 13.75
C LEU A 90 1.25 -5.61 14.40
N THR A 91 2.14 -5.21 15.31
CA THR A 91 2.10 -3.90 15.96
C THR A 91 2.36 -2.78 14.96
N ILE A 92 3.36 -2.94 14.08
CA ILE A 92 3.66 -1.97 13.01
C ILE A 92 2.46 -1.81 12.08
N LYS A 93 1.87 -2.91 11.60
CA LYS A 93 0.69 -2.86 10.71
C LYS A 93 -0.50 -2.17 11.38
N LYS A 94 -0.72 -2.44 12.66
CA LYS A 94 -1.78 -1.78 13.43
C LYS A 94 -1.55 -0.29 13.52
N LEU A 95 -0.33 0.14 13.84
CA LEU A 95 0.02 1.57 13.93
C LEU A 95 -0.13 2.27 12.58
N GLN A 96 0.29 1.63 11.49
CA GLN A 96 0.12 2.17 10.12
C GLN A 96 -1.36 2.38 9.79
N ALA A 97 -2.20 1.37 10.02
CA ALA A 97 -3.64 1.50 9.80
C ALA A 97 -4.28 2.59 10.67
N GLU A 98 -3.81 2.77 11.90
CA GLU A 98 -4.30 3.83 12.79
C GLU A 98 -3.88 5.24 12.30
N VAL A 99 -2.68 5.38 11.75
CA VAL A 99 -2.23 6.64 11.13
C VAL A 99 -3.07 6.96 9.89
N GLU A 100 -3.22 6.02 8.96
CA GLU A 100 -4.04 6.19 7.75
C GLU A 100 -5.50 6.55 8.09
N LEU A 101 -6.06 5.93 9.13
CA LEU A 101 -7.39 6.27 9.62
C LEU A 101 -7.44 7.70 10.18
N LYS A 102 -6.45 8.13 10.95
CA LYS A 102 -6.41 9.51 11.48
C LYS A 102 -6.21 10.54 10.38
N GLU A 103 -5.40 10.25 9.38
CA GLU A 103 -5.18 11.13 8.22
C GLU A 103 -6.45 11.29 7.39
N SER A 104 -7.14 10.18 7.07
CA SER A 104 -8.42 10.20 6.35
C SER A 104 -9.51 10.91 7.15
N GLN A 105 -9.59 10.71 8.47
CA GLN A 105 -10.47 11.47 9.35
C GLN A 105 -10.14 12.97 9.33
N GLY A 106 -8.86 13.34 9.43
CA GLY A 106 -8.42 14.73 9.35
C GLY A 106 -8.76 15.39 8.02
N ALA A 107 -8.56 14.70 6.91
CA ALA A 107 -8.96 15.15 5.58
C ALA A 107 -10.48 15.34 5.46
N LEU A 108 -11.26 14.37 5.95
CA LEU A 108 -12.72 14.46 5.98
C LEU A 108 -13.21 15.64 6.81
N HIS A 109 -12.59 15.89 7.97
CA HIS A 109 -12.92 17.05 8.80
C HIS A 109 -12.62 18.36 8.07
N LYS A 110 -11.47 18.48 7.40
CA LYS A 110 -11.15 19.66 6.58
C LYS A 110 -12.19 19.87 5.47
N LEU A 111 -12.59 18.81 4.77
CA LEU A 111 -13.60 18.88 3.72
C LEU A 111 -14.96 19.33 4.28
N LYS A 112 -15.41 18.75 5.40
CA LYS A 112 -16.65 19.14 6.07
C LYS A 112 -16.63 20.62 6.49
N THR A 113 -15.52 21.08 7.06
CA THR A 113 -15.34 22.49 7.41
C THR A 113 -15.42 23.38 6.18
N ALA A 114 -14.74 23.02 5.08
CA ALA A 114 -14.78 23.81 3.86
C ALA A 114 -16.18 23.85 3.20
N ILE A 115 -16.95 22.76 3.29
CA ILE A 115 -18.36 22.74 2.90
C ILE A 115 -19.18 23.69 3.77
N ALA A 116 -18.99 23.66 5.10
CA ALA A 116 -19.69 24.57 6.02
C ALA A 116 -19.29 26.05 5.82
N GLU A 117 -18.04 26.32 5.43
CA GLU A 117 -17.56 27.64 5.04
C GLU A 117 -18.11 28.12 3.68
N GLY A 118 -18.82 27.27 2.94
CA GLY A 118 -19.43 27.61 1.65
C GLY A 118 -18.46 27.60 0.46
N LYS A 119 -17.28 26.97 0.60
CA LYS A 119 -16.31 26.84 -0.51
C LYS A 119 -16.74 25.83 -1.57
N TYR A 120 -17.71 24.97 -1.25
CA TYR A 120 -18.23 23.93 -2.12
C TYR A 120 -19.75 24.04 -2.21
N LEU A 121 -20.27 23.81 -3.41
CA LEU A 121 -21.70 23.72 -3.69
C LEU A 121 -22.08 22.26 -4.00
N PRO A 122 -23.22 21.76 -3.51
CA PRO A 122 -23.72 20.44 -3.88
C PRO A 122 -23.96 20.36 -5.40
N ALA A 123 -23.58 19.25 -6.02
CA ALA A 123 -23.69 19.08 -7.46
C ALA A 123 -25.15 19.17 -7.94
N GLU A 124 -26.09 18.60 -7.18
CA GLU A 124 -27.52 18.63 -7.48
C GLU A 124 -28.06 20.05 -7.45
N GLN A 125 -27.57 20.87 -6.51
CA GLN A 125 -27.95 22.28 -6.44
C GLN A 125 -27.40 23.05 -7.64
N VAL A 126 -26.14 22.84 -8.01
CA VAL A 126 -25.52 23.48 -9.18
C VAL A 126 -26.26 23.11 -10.47
N GLN A 127 -26.64 21.85 -10.64
CA GLN A 127 -27.41 21.40 -11.79
C GLN A 127 -28.79 22.06 -11.85
N GLY A 128 -29.51 22.13 -10.72
CA GLY A 128 -30.82 22.79 -10.64
C GLY A 128 -30.74 24.28 -10.95
N ASP A 129 -29.80 24.99 -10.32
CA ASP A 129 -29.60 26.43 -10.49
C ASP A 129 -29.21 26.76 -11.95
N LEU A 130 -28.35 25.95 -12.56
CA LEU A 130 -27.96 26.11 -13.96
C LEU A 130 -29.14 25.84 -14.91
N ALA A 131 -29.91 24.78 -14.67
CA ALA A 131 -31.09 24.46 -15.49
C ALA A 131 -32.14 25.59 -15.43
N ASP A 132 -32.37 26.16 -14.24
CA ASP A 132 -33.26 27.30 -14.06
C ASP A 132 -32.73 28.58 -14.72
N PHE A 133 -31.43 28.83 -14.64
CA PHE A 133 -30.79 29.93 -15.35
C PHE A 133 -30.97 29.79 -16.87
N LEU A 134 -30.69 28.62 -17.43
CA LEU A 134 -30.83 28.34 -18.87
C LEU A 134 -32.30 28.48 -19.32
N ARG A 135 -33.26 28.04 -18.50
CA ARG A 135 -34.69 28.22 -18.80
C ARG A 135 -35.09 29.69 -18.86
N ARG A 136 -34.60 30.50 -17.91
CA ARG A 136 -34.84 31.95 -17.89
C ARG A 136 -34.15 32.65 -19.06
N LEU A 137 -32.93 32.25 -19.40
CA LEU A 137 -32.19 32.75 -20.56
C LEU A 137 -32.94 32.48 -21.86
N LYS A 138 -33.41 31.24 -22.06
CA LYS A 138 -34.21 30.89 -23.23
C LYS A 138 -35.48 31.73 -23.32
N GLN A 139 -36.23 31.83 -22.21
CA GLN A 139 -37.46 32.62 -22.18
C GLN A 139 -37.21 34.12 -22.45
N PHE A 140 -36.06 34.65 -22.02
CA PHE A 140 -35.64 36.00 -22.37
C PHE A 140 -35.34 36.14 -23.86
N ALA A 141 -34.57 35.21 -24.42
CA ALA A 141 -34.21 35.20 -25.84
C ALA A 141 -35.44 35.08 -26.75
N ASP A 142 -36.38 34.20 -26.44
CA ASP A 142 -37.63 34.00 -27.20
C ASP A 142 -38.49 35.29 -27.29
N ARG A 143 -38.30 36.25 -26.38
CA ARG A 143 -39.00 37.54 -26.40
C ARG A 143 -38.33 38.58 -27.29
N ILE A 144 -37.06 38.40 -27.64
CA ILE A 144 -36.29 39.37 -28.44
C ILE A 144 -36.89 39.54 -29.84
N PRO A 145 -37.23 38.47 -30.60
CA PRO A 145 -37.78 38.63 -31.96
C PRO A 145 -39.10 39.40 -31.99
N ALA A 146 -39.99 39.10 -31.05
CA ALA A 146 -41.27 39.80 -30.94
C ALA A 146 -41.09 41.28 -30.60
N ARG A 147 -40.15 41.61 -29.71
CA ARG A 147 -39.82 43.00 -29.37
C ARG A 147 -39.16 43.74 -30.53
N ALA A 148 -38.19 43.14 -31.21
CA ALA A 148 -37.47 43.75 -32.33
C ALA A 148 -38.42 44.08 -33.50
N ALA A 149 -39.29 43.13 -33.88
CA ALA A 149 -40.32 43.37 -34.88
C ALA A 149 -41.31 44.46 -34.45
N GLY A 150 -41.69 44.49 -33.16
CA GLY A 150 -42.55 45.53 -32.61
C GLY A 150 -41.95 46.94 -32.68
N THR A 151 -40.66 47.09 -32.38
CA THR A 151 -39.97 48.39 -32.49
C THR A 151 -39.84 48.90 -33.92
N MET A 152 -39.89 48.01 -34.91
CA MET A 152 -39.77 48.33 -36.33
C MET A 152 -41.11 48.40 -37.07
N SER A 153 -42.23 48.14 -36.37
CA SER A 153 -43.58 48.13 -36.93
C SER A 153 -44.05 49.46 -37.55
N GLY A 154 -43.41 50.58 -37.20
CA GLY A 154 -43.68 51.89 -37.82
C GLY A 154 -42.85 52.17 -39.08
N TYR A 155 -41.83 51.35 -39.36
CA TYR A 155 -40.89 51.53 -40.47
C TYR A 155 -40.99 50.42 -41.53
N LEU A 156 -41.58 49.28 -41.17
CA LEU A 156 -41.78 48.13 -42.03
C LEU A 156 -43.27 47.86 -42.25
N ASP A 157 -43.62 47.33 -43.43
CA ASP A 157 -44.96 46.81 -43.64
C ASP A 157 -45.22 45.53 -42.82
N GLY A 158 -46.50 45.17 -42.66
CA GLY A 158 -46.89 44.03 -41.84
C GLY A 158 -46.41 42.67 -42.36
N ALA A 159 -46.02 42.55 -43.64
CA ALA A 159 -45.46 41.32 -44.18
C ALA A 159 -43.96 41.22 -43.85
N ALA A 160 -43.20 42.30 -44.06
CA ALA A 160 -41.79 42.41 -43.74
C ALA A 160 -41.51 42.26 -42.24
N ALA A 161 -42.35 42.85 -41.37
CA ALA A 161 -42.21 42.69 -39.93
C ALA A 161 -42.44 41.24 -39.46
N ARG A 162 -43.36 40.51 -40.10
CA ARG A 162 -43.60 39.08 -39.82
C ARG A 162 -42.47 38.19 -40.31
N ALA A 163 -41.91 38.49 -41.48
CA ALA A 163 -40.75 37.77 -42.03
C ALA A 163 -39.53 37.96 -41.12
N MET A 164 -39.19 39.20 -40.75
CA MET A 164 -38.06 39.49 -39.87
C MET A 164 -38.17 38.81 -38.50
N LYS A 165 -39.37 38.80 -37.90
CA LYS A 165 -39.60 38.08 -36.64
C LYS A 165 -39.27 36.59 -36.79
N LYS A 166 -39.71 35.98 -37.89
CA LYS A 166 -39.50 34.56 -38.17
C LYS A 166 -38.02 34.26 -38.40
N ASP A 167 -37.32 35.08 -39.19
CA ASP A 167 -35.91 34.90 -39.48
C ASP A 167 -35.07 35.01 -38.20
N LEU A 168 -35.33 36.03 -37.38
CA LEU A 168 -34.63 36.21 -36.10
C LEU A 168 -34.93 35.08 -35.09
N GLN A 169 -36.15 34.53 -35.12
CA GLN A 169 -36.49 33.35 -34.32
C GLN A 169 -35.68 32.12 -34.78
N GLN A 170 -35.58 31.90 -36.09
CA GLN A 170 -34.81 30.79 -36.67
C GLN A 170 -33.31 30.90 -36.37
N GLU A 171 -32.75 32.11 -36.44
CA GLU A 171 -31.35 32.33 -36.07
C GLU A 171 -31.09 32.06 -34.59
N LEU A 172 -32.00 32.48 -33.70
CA LEU A 172 -31.88 32.21 -32.26
C LEU A 172 -31.98 30.71 -31.95
N ASP A 173 -32.92 30.01 -32.58
CA ASP A 173 -33.08 28.55 -32.40
C ASP A 173 -31.82 27.82 -32.92
N GLY A 174 -31.30 28.21 -34.08
CA GLY A 174 -30.06 27.64 -34.62
C GLY A 174 -28.82 27.90 -33.75
N LEU A 175 -28.73 29.09 -33.12
CA LEU A 175 -27.67 29.40 -32.16
C LEU A 175 -27.77 28.52 -30.90
N PHE A 176 -28.98 28.25 -30.39
CA PHE A 176 -29.17 27.36 -29.25
C PHE A 176 -28.82 25.91 -29.58
N GLU A 177 -29.20 25.42 -30.75
CA GLU A 177 -28.82 24.07 -31.21
C GLU A 177 -27.30 23.92 -31.34
N ALA A 178 -26.63 24.91 -31.94
CA ALA A 178 -25.17 24.92 -32.07
C ALA A 178 -24.47 24.95 -30.70
N PHE A 179 -25.00 25.73 -29.75
CA PHE A 179 -24.48 25.80 -28.39
C PHE A 179 -24.58 24.45 -27.65
N VAL A 180 -25.74 23.79 -27.72
CA VAL A 180 -25.95 22.46 -27.12
C VAL A 180 -25.06 21.40 -27.77
N ALA A 181 -24.93 21.43 -29.10
CA ALA A 181 -24.04 20.52 -29.82
C ALA A 181 -22.57 20.68 -29.41
N ALA A 182 -22.10 21.92 -29.26
CA ALA A 182 -20.73 22.20 -28.81
C ALA A 182 -20.47 21.72 -27.37
N ALA A 183 -21.46 21.86 -26.48
CA ALA A 183 -21.35 21.40 -25.10
C ALA A 183 -21.20 19.86 -25.01
N HIS A 184 -21.96 19.09 -25.79
CA HIS A 184 -21.85 17.63 -25.82
C HIS A 184 -20.51 17.12 -26.37
N ILE A 185 -19.91 17.82 -27.32
CA ILE A 185 -18.59 17.44 -27.90
C ILE A 185 -17.45 17.67 -26.89
N GLN A 186 -17.65 18.54 -25.90
CA GLN A 186 -16.64 18.85 -24.89
C GLN A 186 -16.64 17.84 -23.75
N ASP A 187 -17.82 17.38 -23.33
CA ASP A 187 -18.03 16.31 -22.34
C ASP A 187 -17.37 15.00 -22.78
N SER A 188 -17.52 14.61 -24.05
CA SER A 188 -16.88 13.39 -24.60
C SER A 188 -15.36 13.47 -24.77
N ARG A 189 -14.74 14.65 -24.62
CA ARG A 189 -13.27 14.83 -24.73
C ARG A 189 -12.57 14.77 -23.37
N GLU A 190 -13.28 14.99 -22.27
CA GLU A 190 -12.74 14.89 -20.91
C GLU A 190 -12.71 13.44 -20.38
N ASP A 191 -13.54 12.54 -20.94
CA ASP A 191 -13.55 11.11 -20.61
C ASP A 191 -12.41 10.28 -21.26
N ASP A 192 -11.66 10.87 -22.20
CA ASP A 192 -10.61 10.19 -22.98
C ASP A 192 -9.19 10.35 -22.38
N ASP A 193 -9.04 11.01 -21.22
CA ASP A 193 -7.74 11.16 -20.53
C ASP A 193 -7.56 10.04 -19.49
N PRO A 194 -6.66 9.05 -19.72
CA PRO A 194 -6.41 8.00 -18.75
C PRO A 194 -5.56 8.52 -17.57
N PRO A 195 -5.65 7.90 -16.38
CA PRO A 195 -4.95 8.33 -15.17
C PRO A 195 -3.42 8.21 -15.25
#